data_AF-A0AA44W7E1-F1
#
_entry.id   AF-A0AA44W7E1-F1
#
_cell.length_a   1.000
_cell.length_b   1.000
_cell.length_c   1.000
_cell.angle_alpha   90.00
_cell.angle_beta   90.00
_cell.angle_gamma   90.00
#
_symmetry.space_group_name_H-M   'P 1'
#
loop_
_entity.id
_entity.type
_entity.pdbx_description
1 polymer ?
#
loop_
_entity_poly.entity_id
_entity_poly.type
_entity_poly.pdbx_seq_one_letter_code
_entity_poly.pdbx_strand_id
1 'polypeptide(L)'
;LVRAEAENLVAEAQLTNITRQKLKEAYEAEFAATIERAEKQILLAKHGRRLLHLLDDAPVAPGDAVAPYPHSQQARQILNDAEDDLRDWQPQPDEFGVAPPQNEPSPTRYGGSESLVSSDSPLQGAVSASRERVLRLTTK
;
A
#
# COMPACT_ATOMS: atom_id res chain seq x y z
N LEU A 1 -1.21 41.02 21.97
CA LEU A 1 0.10 40.37 21.69
C LEU A 1 0.16 38.98 22.32
N VAL A 2 0.02 38.84 23.65
CA VAL A 2 -0.01 37.53 24.36
C VAL A 2 -1.02 36.51 23.78
N ARG A 3 -2.24 36.95 23.40
CA ARG A 3 -3.23 36.05 22.76
C ARG A 3 -2.76 35.51 21.40
N ALA A 4 -2.12 36.36 20.59
CA ALA A 4 -1.60 35.95 19.29
C ALA A 4 -0.41 34.99 19.42
N GLU A 5 0.43 35.17 20.45
CA GLU A 5 1.53 34.24 20.74
C GLU A 5 1.02 32.86 21.16
N ALA A 6 -0.02 32.80 22.01
CA ALA A 6 -0.63 31.53 22.41
C ALA A 6 -1.31 30.81 21.22
N GLU A 7 -2.04 31.55 20.37
CA GLU A 7 -2.63 31.00 19.14
C GLU A 7 -1.55 30.49 18.17
N ASN A 8 -0.40 31.18 18.07
CA ASN A 8 0.73 30.73 17.27
C ASN A 8 1.35 29.41 17.79
N LEU A 9 1.56 29.30 19.10
CA LEU A 9 2.10 28.06 19.70
C LEU A 9 1.21 26.84 19.45
N VAL A 10 -0.11 27.04 19.53
CA VAL A 10 -1.07 25.97 19.23
C VAL A 10 -1.01 25.59 17.74
N ALA A 11 -0.95 26.58 16.85
CA ALA A 11 -0.85 26.34 15.41
C ALA A 11 0.44 25.59 15.04
N GLU A 12 1.59 25.98 15.60
CA GLU A 12 2.89 25.32 15.37
C GLU A 12 2.89 23.87 15.86
N ALA A 13 2.30 23.61 17.03
CA ALA A 13 2.18 22.25 17.57
C ALA A 13 1.27 21.38 16.71
N GLN A 14 0.12 21.91 16.26
CA GLN A 14 -0.79 21.20 15.36
C GLN A 14 -0.14 20.88 14.02
N LEU A 15 0.54 21.85 13.42
CA LEU A 15 1.28 21.66 12.18
C LEU A 15 2.32 20.56 12.35
N THR A 16 3.13 20.61 13.40
CA THR A 16 4.16 19.61 13.68
C THR A 16 3.57 18.21 13.83
N ASN A 17 2.46 18.06 14.55
CA ASN A 17 1.81 16.78 14.77
C ASN A 17 1.21 16.21 13.48
N ILE A 18 0.46 17.04 12.74
CA ILE A 18 -0.16 16.64 11.47
C ILE A 18 0.91 16.29 10.44
N THR A 19 1.94 17.13 10.29
CA THR A 19 3.01 16.87 9.34
C THR A 19 3.73 15.56 9.67
N ARG A 20 4.04 15.30 10.94
CA ARG A 20 4.69 14.03 11.33
C ARG A 20 3.81 12.82 11.03
N GLN A 21 2.52 12.91 11.35
CA GLN A 21 1.56 11.84 11.07
C GLN A 21 1.47 11.58 9.55
N LYS A 22 1.24 12.64 8.77
CA LYS A 22 1.03 12.53 7.32
C LYS A 22 2.29 12.11 6.58
N LEU A 23 3.46 12.56 7.04
CA LEU A 23 4.74 12.13 6.50
C LEU A 23 4.95 10.64 6.69
N LYS A 24 4.69 10.13 7.90
CA LYS A 24 4.80 8.71 8.21
C LYS A 24 3.83 7.88 7.35
N GLU A 25 2.55 8.25 7.33
CA GLU A 25 1.53 7.57 6.52
C GLU A 25 1.88 7.56 5.02
N ALA A 26 2.38 8.68 4.48
CA ALA A 26 2.75 8.78 3.08
C ALA A 26 3.94 7.87 2.72
N TYR A 27 4.99 7.87 3.54
CA TYR A 27 6.14 7.01 3.29
C TYR A 27 5.87 5.53 3.54
N GLU A 28 5.00 5.18 4.49
CA GLU A 28 4.54 3.79 4.66
C GLU A 28 3.88 3.28 3.37
N ALA A 29 2.96 4.05 2.79
CA ALA A 29 2.30 3.69 1.53
C ALA A 29 3.30 3.62 0.35
N GLU A 30 4.19 4.60 0.23
CA GLU A 30 5.18 4.66 -0.85
C GLU A 30 6.17 3.48 -0.79
N PHE A 31 6.66 3.15 0.40
CA PHE A 31 7.60 2.04 0.57
C PHE A 31 6.92 0.69 0.36
N ALA A 32 5.68 0.49 0.85
CA ALA A 32 4.92 -0.72 0.57
C ALA A 32 4.73 -0.93 -0.94
N ALA A 33 4.32 0.11 -1.67
CA ALA A 33 4.17 0.06 -3.13
C ALA A 33 5.50 -0.20 -3.86
N THR A 34 6.59 0.40 -3.37
CA THR A 34 7.95 0.20 -3.93
C THR A 34 8.42 -1.24 -3.75
N ILE A 35 8.22 -1.82 -2.56
CA ILE A 35 8.56 -3.21 -2.25
C ILE A 35 7.75 -4.16 -3.13
N GLU A 36 6.43 -3.99 -3.18
CA GLU A 36 5.55 -4.78 -4.06
C GLU A 36 6.03 -4.76 -5.51
N ARG A 37 6.31 -3.56 -6.04
CA ARG A 37 6.80 -3.40 -7.41
C ARG A 37 8.13 -4.12 -7.61
N ALA A 38 9.07 -3.99 -6.69
CA ALA A 38 10.38 -4.62 -6.79
C ALA A 38 10.29 -6.15 -6.76
N GLU A 39 9.47 -6.71 -5.87
CA GLU A 39 9.26 -8.17 -5.77
C GLU A 39 8.64 -8.75 -7.03
N LYS A 40 7.62 -8.08 -7.58
CA LYS A 40 7.01 -8.46 -8.87
C LYS A 40 8.01 -8.38 -10.03
N GLN A 41 8.88 -7.37 -10.03
CA GLN A 41 9.97 -7.28 -11.02
C GLN A 41 10.97 -8.41 -10.88
N ILE A 42 11.30 -8.83 -9.65
CA ILE A 42 12.19 -9.97 -9.40
C ILE A 42 11.56 -11.28 -9.92
N LEU A 43 10.27 -11.51 -9.69
CA LEU A 43 9.55 -12.68 -10.22
C LEU A 43 9.63 -12.73 -11.76
N LEU A 44 9.31 -11.61 -12.41
CA LEU A 44 9.39 -11.51 -13.88
C LEU A 44 10.81 -11.73 -14.41
N ALA A 45 11.83 -11.17 -13.75
CA ALA A 45 13.23 -11.38 -14.13
C ALA A 45 13.65 -12.85 -14.03
N LYS A 46 13.19 -13.59 -13.02
CA LYS A 46 13.47 -15.03 -12.87
C LYS A 46 12.89 -15.83 -14.04
N HIS A 47 11.64 -15.60 -14.41
CA HIS A 47 11.02 -16.26 -15.57
C HIS A 47 11.62 -15.82 -16.90
N GLY A 48 11.97 -14.54 -17.04
CA GLY A 48 12.71 -14.04 -18.21
C GLY A 48 14.05 -14.75 -18.40
N ARG A 49 14.79 -15.03 -17.32
CA ARG A 49 16.01 -15.85 -17.40
C ARG A 49 15.72 -17.29 -17.81
N ARG A 50 14.61 -17.90 -17.36
CA ARG A 50 14.19 -19.23 -17.82
C ARG A 50 13.92 -19.25 -19.33
N LEU A 51 13.32 -18.18 -19.88
CA LEU A 51 13.11 -18.06 -21.33
C LEU A 51 14.42 -17.98 -22.11
N LEU A 52 15.43 -17.27 -21.60
CA LEU A 52 16.74 -17.17 -22.26
C LEU A 52 17.42 -18.54 -22.39
N HIS A 53 17.21 -19.47 -21.45
CA HIS A 53 17.74 -20.83 -21.55
C HIS A 53 17.09 -21.68 -22.65
N LEU A 54 16.03 -21.18 -23.32
CA LEU A 54 15.42 -21.85 -24.47
C LEU A 54 16.02 -21.39 -25.81
N LEU A 55 16.92 -20.41 -25.79
CA LEU A 55 17.57 -19.91 -26.99
C LEU A 55 18.83 -20.72 -27.28
N ASP A 56 18.99 -21.09 -28.54
CA ASP A 56 20.22 -21.68 -29.05
C ASP A 56 21.19 -20.54 -29.42
N ASP A 57 22.35 -20.52 -28.78
CA ASP A 57 23.43 -19.56 -29.03
C ASP A 57 24.55 -20.11 -29.92
N ALA A 58 24.35 -21.31 -30.50
CA ALA A 58 25.30 -21.90 -31.42
C ALA A 58 25.48 -21.02 -32.67
N PRO A 59 26.73 -20.76 -33.09
CA PRO A 59 26.99 -19.99 -34.30
C PRO A 59 26.51 -20.75 -35.54
N VAL A 60 25.81 -20.05 -36.44
CA VAL A 60 25.34 -20.60 -37.72
C VAL A 60 26.39 -20.38 -38.81
N ALA A 61 26.77 -21.42 -39.54
CA ALA A 61 27.76 -21.30 -40.62
C ALA A 61 27.14 -20.64 -41.87
N PRO A 62 27.95 -19.96 -42.70
CA PRO A 62 27.46 -19.39 -43.96
C PRO A 62 26.92 -20.49 -44.89
N GLY A 63 25.63 -20.38 -45.26
CA GLY A 63 24.95 -21.36 -46.12
C GLY A 63 24.06 -22.36 -45.39
N ASP A 64 24.12 -22.43 -44.06
CA ASP A 64 23.22 -23.27 -43.26
C ASP A 64 21.82 -22.65 -43.14
N ALA A 65 20.81 -23.52 -43.12
CA ALA A 65 19.43 -23.11 -42.87
C ALA A 65 19.18 -22.94 -41.36
N VAL A 66 18.51 -21.86 -40.98
CA VAL A 66 18.08 -21.65 -39.59
C VAL A 66 17.03 -22.69 -39.23
N ALA A 67 17.28 -23.46 -38.16
CA ALA A 67 16.33 -24.43 -37.67
C ALA A 67 15.07 -23.74 -37.11
N PRO A 68 13.87 -24.34 -37.28
CA PRO A 68 12.66 -23.84 -36.62
C PRO A 68 12.80 -23.88 -35.09
N TYR A 69 12.26 -22.89 -34.40
CA TYR A 69 12.30 -22.82 -32.94
C TYR A 69 11.50 -23.98 -32.29
N PRO A 70 12.14 -24.88 -31.52
CA PRO A 70 11.47 -26.08 -31.02
C PRO A 70 10.72 -25.86 -29.69
N HIS A 71 11.08 -24.84 -28.91
CA HIS A 71 10.62 -24.69 -27.52
C HIS A 71 9.34 -23.87 -27.33
N SER A 72 8.49 -23.77 -28.37
CA SER A 72 7.28 -22.92 -28.34
C SER A 72 6.30 -23.26 -27.20
N GLN A 73 6.08 -24.54 -26.93
CA GLN A 73 5.20 -24.98 -25.84
C GLN A 73 5.81 -24.70 -24.46
N GLN A 74 7.11 -24.92 -24.32
CA GLN A 74 7.82 -24.68 -23.06
C GLN A 74 7.88 -23.18 -22.72
N ALA A 75 8.08 -22.33 -23.73
CA ALA A 75 8.03 -20.87 -23.56
C ALA A 75 6.65 -20.41 -23.08
N ARG A 76 5.56 -20.96 -23.66
CA ARG A 76 4.19 -20.67 -23.19
C ARG A 76 3.97 -21.10 -21.75
N GLN A 77 4.48 -22.26 -21.35
CA GLN A 77 4.36 -22.70 -19.97
C GLN A 77 5.06 -21.74 -19.00
N ILE A 78 6.27 -21.26 -19.33
CA ILE A 78 6.98 -20.28 -18.50
C ILE A 78 6.18 -18.97 -18.37
N LEU A 79 5.48 -18.54 -19.41
CA LEU A 79 4.62 -17.36 -19.34
C LEU A 79 3.40 -17.59 -18.44
N ASN A 80 2.78 -18.77 -18.49
CA ASN A 80 1.69 -19.14 -17.59
C ASN A 80 2.18 -19.19 -16.14
N ASP A 81 3.33 -19.82 -15.87
CA ASP A 81 3.95 -19.86 -14.54
C ASP A 81 4.19 -18.42 -14.01
N ALA A 82 4.64 -17.51 -14.88
CA ALA A 82 4.86 -16.11 -14.50
C ALA A 82 3.55 -15.37 -14.21
N GLU A 83 2.48 -15.65 -14.96
CA GLU A 83 1.16 -15.10 -14.69
C GLU A 83 0.60 -15.61 -13.36
N ASP A 84 0.71 -16.91 -13.09
CA ASP A 84 0.23 -17.54 -11.86
C ASP A 84 1.03 -17.02 -10.65
N ASP A 85 2.36 -16.96 -10.71
CA ASP A 85 3.20 -16.41 -9.63
C ASP A 85 2.88 -14.92 -9.34
N LEU A 86 2.55 -14.14 -10.37
CA LEU A 86 2.14 -12.73 -10.19
C LEU A 86 0.74 -12.60 -9.58
N ARG A 87 -0.17 -13.52 -9.90
CA ARG A 87 -1.52 -13.57 -9.33
C ARG A 87 -1.49 -14.01 -7.87
N ASP A 88 -0.62 -14.95 -7.55
CA ASP A 88 -0.49 -15.54 -6.22
C ASP A 88 0.41 -14.72 -5.29
N TRP A 89 1.12 -13.71 -5.80
CA TRP A 89 1.94 -12.81 -4.99
C TRP A 89 1.09 -12.11 -3.91
N GLN A 90 1.61 -12.10 -2.68
CA GLN A 90 1.02 -11.41 -1.54
C GLN A 90 2.10 -10.62 -0.77
N PRO A 91 1.75 -9.48 -0.17
CA PRO A 91 2.66 -8.74 0.69
C PRO A 91 3.19 -9.62 1.82
N GLN A 92 4.50 -9.60 2.06
CA GLN A 92 5.07 -10.24 3.25
C GLN A 92 4.63 -9.49 4.51
N PRO A 93 4.34 -10.19 5.63
CA PRO A 93 4.04 -9.54 6.89
C PRO A 93 5.24 -8.71 7.36
N ASP A 94 4.99 -7.49 7.84
CA ASP A 94 6.03 -6.56 8.31
C ASP A 94 6.92 -7.21 9.39
N GLU A 95 8.15 -7.58 9.00
CA GLU A 95 9.17 -8.07 9.93
C GLU A 95 9.68 -6.95 10.86
N PHE A 96 9.45 -5.69 10.49
CA PHE A 96 9.92 -4.50 11.18
C PHE A 96 8.91 -3.89 12.16
N GLY A 97 7.90 -4.66 12.58
CA GLY A 97 6.92 -4.23 13.58
C GLY A 97 7.61 -3.78 14.88
N VAL A 98 7.92 -2.48 14.98
CA VAL A 98 8.42 -1.85 16.20
C VAL A 98 7.33 -2.03 17.24
N ALA A 99 7.62 -2.83 18.27
CA ALA A 99 6.73 -2.98 19.41
C ALA A 99 6.32 -1.57 19.92
N PRO A 100 5.03 -1.34 20.23
CA PRO A 100 4.61 -0.05 20.77
C PRO A 100 5.47 0.28 22.00
N PRO A 101 5.92 1.55 22.15
CA PRO A 101 6.76 1.94 23.27
C PRO A 101 6.06 1.58 24.59
N GLN A 102 6.68 0.73 25.41
CA GLN A 102 6.10 0.21 26.65
C GLN A 102 6.00 1.22 27.80
N ASN A 103 6.23 2.52 27.54
CA ASN A 103 6.22 3.56 28.55
C ASN A 103 5.22 4.67 28.19
N GLU A 104 3.92 4.33 28.16
CA GLU A 104 2.86 5.32 28.36
C GLU A 104 2.69 5.49 29.89
N PRO A 105 3.09 6.61 30.51
CA PRO A 105 2.76 6.85 31.91
C PRO A 105 1.24 6.94 32.05
N SER A 106 0.69 6.13 32.96
CA SER A 106 -0.74 6.08 33.25
C SER A 106 -1.30 7.49 33.47
N PRO A 107 -2.51 7.84 32.96
CA PRO A 107 -3.12 9.12 33.25
C PRO A 107 -3.39 9.17 34.76
N THR A 108 -2.60 9.96 35.48
CA THR A 108 -2.84 10.26 36.88
C THR A 108 -4.18 10.98 36.93
N ARG A 109 -5.20 10.32 37.50
CA ARG A 109 -6.47 10.94 37.87
C ARG A 109 -6.15 12.09 38.82
N TYR A 110 -6.16 13.32 38.29
CA TYR A 110 -6.25 14.50 39.14
C TYR A 110 -7.65 14.51 39.76
N GLY A 111 -7.71 14.12 41.03
CA GLY A 111 -8.89 14.34 41.87
C GLY A 111 -9.02 15.84 42.10
N GLY A 112 -9.90 16.47 41.33
CA GLY A 112 -10.38 17.83 41.54
C GLY A 112 -11.90 17.80 41.55
N SER A 113 -12.47 17.87 42.74
CA SER A 113 -13.90 18.02 42.96
C SER A 113 -14.34 19.41 42.54
N GLU A 114 -15.09 19.55 41.45
CA GLU A 114 -16.00 20.68 41.26
C GLU A 114 -17.33 20.21 40.68
N SER A 115 -18.40 20.53 41.40
CA SER A 115 -19.78 20.24 41.08
C SER A 115 -20.43 21.39 40.33
N LEU A 116 -21.37 21.04 39.44
CA LEU A 116 -22.42 21.85 38.82
C LEU A 116 -21.97 22.90 37.78
N VAL A 117 -22.50 22.83 36.56
CA VAL A 117 -23.82 23.42 36.20
C VAL A 117 -24.32 22.80 34.89
N SER A 118 -25.59 22.42 34.89
CA SER A 118 -26.37 22.01 33.72
C SER A 118 -26.69 23.19 32.80
N SER A 119 -26.59 23.01 31.48
CA SER A 119 -27.43 23.72 30.51
C SER A 119 -27.53 22.94 29.19
N ASP A 120 -28.67 22.27 29.06
CA ASP A 120 -29.54 22.11 27.90
C ASP A 120 -29.01 22.44 26.48
N SER A 121 -29.15 21.49 25.55
CA SER A 121 -29.25 21.74 24.11
C SER A 121 -29.90 20.55 23.39
N PRO A 122 -31.11 20.72 22.85
CA PRO A 122 -31.77 19.72 22.00
C PRO A 122 -31.66 20.13 20.53
N LEU A 123 -30.90 19.40 19.70
CA LEU A 123 -31.18 19.34 18.26
C LEU A 123 -30.94 17.94 17.69
N GLN A 124 -32.10 17.35 17.44
CA GLN A 124 -32.50 16.15 16.72
C GLN A 124 -32.02 16.14 15.26
N GLY A 125 -31.73 14.95 14.70
CA GLY A 125 -31.60 14.80 13.25
C GLY A 125 -30.82 13.58 12.76
N ALA A 126 -31.38 12.37 12.95
CA ALA A 126 -30.92 11.15 12.29
C ALA A 126 -31.20 11.18 10.78
N VAL A 127 -30.27 10.72 9.93
CA VAL A 127 -30.61 9.94 8.73
C VAL A 127 -29.54 8.88 8.47
N SER A 128 -30.04 7.66 8.33
CA SER A 128 -29.40 6.38 8.13
C SER A 128 -28.80 6.16 6.74
N ALA A 129 -27.86 5.21 6.70
CA ALA A 129 -27.38 4.48 5.54
C ALA A 129 -28.50 3.98 4.60
N SER A 130 -28.21 3.93 3.30
CA SER A 130 -28.67 2.84 2.41
C SER A 130 -27.86 2.81 1.12
N ARG A 131 -27.32 1.61 0.84
CA ARG A 131 -26.74 1.18 -0.43
C ARG A 131 -27.86 1.13 -1.46
N GLU A 132 -27.62 1.61 -2.68
CA GLU A 132 -28.23 0.96 -3.85
C GLU A 132 -27.42 1.13 -5.15
N ARG A 133 -27.51 0.06 -5.91
CA ARG A 133 -26.80 -0.34 -7.12
C ARG A 133 -27.65 0.14 -8.30
N VAL A 134 -27.06 0.82 -9.27
CA VAL A 134 -27.73 1.02 -10.58
C VAL A 134 -26.79 0.57 -11.69
N LEU A 135 -27.14 -0.59 -12.27
CA LEU A 135 -26.64 -1.08 -13.54
C LEU A 135 -27.68 -0.81 -14.62
N ARG A 136 -27.20 -0.26 -15.75
CA ARG A 136 -27.66 -0.37 -17.14
C ARG A 136 -28.93 0.37 -17.58
N LEU A 137 -28.84 0.83 -18.84
CA LEU A 137 -29.84 0.95 -19.94
C LEU A 137 -29.40 2.16 -20.79
N THR A 138 -29.31 2.22 -22.12
CA THR A 138 -29.47 1.33 -23.29
C THR A 138 -28.89 2.09 -24.48
N THR A 139 -28.22 1.41 -25.42
CA THR A 139 -28.10 1.88 -26.81
C THR A 139 -29.09 1.06 -27.64
N LYS A 140 -29.94 1.77 -28.37
CA LYS A 140 -30.64 1.28 -29.56
C LYS A 140 -30.08 2.06 -30.75
#